data_AF-A0A1G7P363-F1
#
_entry.id   AF-A0A1G7P363-F1
#
_cell.length_a   1.000
_cell.length_b   1.000
_cell.length_c   1.000
_cell.angle_alpha   90.00
_cell.angle_beta   90.00
_cell.angle_gamma   90.00
#
_symmetry.space_group_name_H-M   'P 1'
#
loop_
_entity.id
_entity.type
_entity.pdbx_description
1 polymer ?
#
loop_
_entity_poly.entity_id
_entity_poly.type
_entity_poly.pdbx_seq_one_letter_code
_entity_poly.pdbx_strand_id
1 'polypeptide(L)'
;MAIALNTKLAEGVQKAAAEAGLAVVNGQESAGFNGIPTEKYTLALVSAPEGHTFTLELSAGFDITAANIAPAVRAYLLESAKRLTNPRPDVFVTLGGLPVSFTNWQWPFHLSVSGADTYVVHGGATLEDGKTAADQYLKAKVSASMTVTFAEVVAAPEQPFAEGFIYNAVRKILDQGQMELTKSGGNRQVVPVTTRYYSAKQGKFIFNDTTAQQRADYLLSKIYWLSGVLGGGAPVWIADPRDAQYLNTTVEELKKTAESLAGEGILKLDPKFEYASSTEPLMAHHAEYEHHLQDALDFTRPTFNEEMRAGHTNM
;
A
#
# COMPACT_ATOMS: atom_id res chain seq x y z
N MET A 1 3.64 -28.53 -0.58
CA MET A 1 3.64 -28.67 -2.05
C MET A 1 2.77 -27.57 -2.61
N ALA A 2 3.32 -26.68 -3.43
CA ALA A 2 2.53 -25.64 -4.09
C ALA A 2 1.45 -26.31 -4.96
N ILE A 3 0.21 -25.86 -4.83
CA ILE A 3 -0.83 -26.22 -5.81
C ILE A 3 -0.52 -25.36 -7.04
N ALA A 4 0.16 -25.96 -8.00
CA ALA A 4 0.42 -25.31 -9.28
C ALA A 4 -0.86 -25.40 -10.11
N LEU A 5 -1.45 -24.25 -10.42
CA LEU A 5 -2.46 -24.16 -11.47
C LEU A 5 -1.81 -24.51 -12.81
N ASN A 6 -2.53 -25.26 -13.65
CA ASN A 6 -2.05 -25.64 -14.98
C ASN A 6 -2.69 -24.75 -16.05
N THR A 7 -2.37 -23.45 -16.01
CA THR A 7 -2.90 -22.44 -16.94
C THR A 7 -1.73 -21.66 -17.57
N LYS A 8 -1.96 -21.06 -18.75
CA LYS A 8 -0.97 -20.19 -19.40
C LYS A 8 -0.59 -19.00 -18.51
N LEU A 9 -1.55 -18.46 -17.76
CA LEU A 9 -1.31 -17.38 -16.81
C LEU A 9 -0.39 -17.84 -15.68
N ALA A 10 -0.63 -19.02 -15.10
CA ALA A 10 0.19 -19.58 -14.03
C ALA A 10 1.64 -19.80 -14.46
N GLU A 11 1.89 -20.32 -15.68
CA GLU A 11 3.23 -20.44 -16.25
C GLU A 11 3.92 -19.07 -16.39
N GLY A 12 3.19 -18.07 -16.88
CA GLY A 12 3.67 -16.70 -17.03
C GLY A 12 4.03 -16.05 -15.68
N VAL A 13 3.15 -16.21 -14.68
CA VAL A 13 3.37 -15.70 -13.31
C VAL A 13 4.57 -16.40 -12.67
N GLN A 14 4.68 -17.73 -12.78
CA GLN A 14 5.80 -18.48 -12.22
C GLN A 14 7.14 -18.02 -12.81
N LYS A 15 7.20 -17.82 -14.13
CA LYS A 15 8.39 -17.31 -14.80
C LYS A 15 8.74 -15.89 -14.35
N ALA A 16 7.76 -14.97 -14.38
CA ALA A 16 7.99 -13.58 -14.00
C ALA A 16 8.38 -13.43 -12.52
N ALA A 17 7.78 -14.25 -11.64
CA ALA A 17 8.13 -14.32 -10.22
C ALA A 17 9.58 -14.79 -10.03
N ALA A 18 9.99 -15.87 -10.71
CA ALA A 18 11.34 -16.39 -10.62
C ALA A 18 12.39 -15.36 -11.08
N GLU A 19 12.12 -14.62 -12.15
CA GLU A 19 12.98 -13.53 -12.64
C GLU A 19 13.11 -12.37 -11.63
N ALA A 20 12.14 -12.21 -10.72
CA ALA A 20 12.16 -11.22 -9.65
C ALA A 20 12.73 -11.76 -8.32
N GLY A 21 13.18 -13.03 -8.27
CA GLY A 21 13.67 -13.66 -7.04
C GLY A 21 12.54 -14.14 -6.10
N LEU A 22 11.34 -14.33 -6.64
CA LEU A 22 10.15 -14.82 -5.93
C LEU A 22 9.84 -16.26 -6.33
N ALA A 23 9.17 -16.98 -5.43
CA ALA A 23 8.55 -18.27 -5.69
C ALA A 23 7.03 -18.16 -5.51
N VAL A 24 6.29 -18.82 -6.39
CA VAL A 24 4.85 -19.06 -6.20
C VAL A 24 4.70 -20.19 -5.19
N VAL A 25 4.21 -19.88 -3.99
CA VAL A 25 4.03 -20.87 -2.92
C VAL A 25 2.65 -21.53 -2.97
N ASN A 26 1.66 -20.83 -3.52
CA ASN A 26 0.31 -21.34 -3.74
C ASN A 26 -0.32 -20.65 -4.96
N GLY A 27 -1.11 -21.39 -5.72
CA GLY A 27 -1.97 -20.87 -6.78
C GLY A 27 -3.37 -21.46 -6.64
N GLN A 28 -4.40 -20.63 -6.78
CA GLN A 28 -5.79 -21.08 -6.73
C GLN A 28 -6.65 -20.29 -7.72
N GLU A 29 -7.58 -20.99 -8.37
CA GLU A 29 -8.68 -20.34 -9.06
C GLU A 29 -9.56 -19.64 -8.04
N SER A 30 -10.08 -18.49 -8.42
CA SER A 30 -11.00 -17.71 -7.60
C SER A 30 -12.08 -17.09 -8.48
N ALA A 31 -13.08 -16.54 -7.81
CA ALA A 31 -14.12 -15.77 -8.46
C ALA A 31 -13.99 -14.34 -7.93
N GLY A 32 -13.76 -13.39 -8.83
CA GLY A 32 -13.83 -11.97 -8.53
C GLY A 32 -15.24 -11.57 -8.09
N PHE A 33 -15.42 -10.31 -7.71
CA PHE A 33 -16.64 -9.80 -7.08
C PHE A 33 -17.95 -10.10 -7.85
N ASN A 34 -17.90 -10.13 -9.19
CA ASN A 34 -19.05 -10.42 -10.06
C ASN A 34 -19.08 -11.87 -10.61
N GLY A 35 -18.33 -12.79 -10.00
CA GLY A 35 -18.18 -14.16 -10.51
C GLY A 35 -17.25 -14.28 -11.72
N ILE A 36 -16.56 -13.20 -12.10
CA ILE A 36 -15.56 -13.21 -13.17
C ILE A 36 -14.36 -14.07 -12.71
N PRO A 37 -13.91 -15.06 -13.49
CA PRO A 37 -12.79 -15.91 -13.11
C PRO A 37 -11.49 -15.13 -12.87
N THR A 38 -10.87 -15.33 -11.72
CA THR A 38 -9.54 -14.81 -11.38
C THR A 38 -8.61 -15.93 -10.95
N GLU A 39 -7.31 -15.69 -10.99
CA GLU A 39 -6.30 -16.57 -10.39
C GLU A 39 -5.57 -15.81 -9.29
N LYS A 40 -5.47 -16.41 -8.10
CA LYS A 40 -4.76 -15.88 -6.95
C LYS A 40 -3.49 -16.66 -6.71
N TYR A 41 -2.39 -15.95 -6.61
CA TYR A 41 -1.08 -16.50 -6.32
C TYR A 41 -0.55 -15.91 -5.03
N THR A 42 -0.15 -16.77 -4.11
CA THR A 42 0.68 -16.36 -2.97
C THR A 42 2.12 -16.47 -3.39
N LEU A 43 2.86 -15.35 -3.30
CA LEU A 43 4.27 -15.28 -3.64
C LEU A 43 5.10 -15.01 -2.40
N ALA A 44 6.27 -15.64 -2.32
CA ALA A 44 7.26 -15.43 -1.28
C ALA A 44 8.62 -15.15 -1.90
N LEU A 45 9.49 -14.46 -1.17
CA LEU A 45 10.91 -14.40 -1.49
C LEU A 45 11.54 -15.78 -1.35
N VAL A 46 12.34 -16.21 -2.33
CA VAL A 46 13.02 -17.52 -2.30
C VAL A 46 13.95 -17.64 -1.09
N SER A 47 14.52 -16.52 -0.65
CA SER A 47 15.51 -16.44 0.44
C SER A 47 14.96 -15.94 1.77
N ALA A 48 13.65 -15.70 1.91
CA ALA A 48 13.10 -15.04 3.10
C ALA A 48 12.67 -16.00 4.21
N PRO A 49 12.56 -15.50 5.46
CA PRO A 49 11.89 -16.21 6.55
C PRO A 49 10.44 -16.58 6.20
N GLU A 50 9.94 -17.67 6.79
CA GLU A 50 8.54 -18.09 6.64
C GLU A 50 7.58 -16.93 7.03
N GLY A 51 6.51 -16.75 6.25
CA GLY A 51 5.45 -15.77 6.53
C GLY A 51 5.52 -14.47 5.74
N HIS A 52 6.65 -14.13 5.13
CA HIS A 52 6.79 -12.93 4.28
C HIS A 52 6.25 -13.22 2.87
N THR A 53 4.94 -13.08 2.71
CA THR A 53 4.24 -13.35 1.45
C THR A 53 3.35 -12.17 1.04
N PHE A 54 3.06 -12.08 -0.25
CA PHE A 54 1.98 -11.23 -0.76
C PHE A 54 1.10 -12.01 -1.73
N THR A 55 -0.11 -11.49 -1.95
CA THR A 55 -1.04 -12.07 -2.93
C THR A 55 -1.03 -11.25 -4.21
N LEU A 56 -0.84 -11.93 -5.34
CA LEU A 56 -1.10 -11.41 -6.68
C LEU A 56 -2.41 -12.03 -7.17
N GLU A 57 -3.40 -11.20 -7.47
CA GLU A 57 -4.66 -11.60 -8.07
C GLU A 57 -4.82 -10.94 -9.44
N LEU A 58 -5.11 -11.75 -10.45
CA LEU A 58 -5.22 -11.34 -11.86
C LEU A 58 -6.46 -11.97 -12.48
N SER A 59 -7.02 -11.32 -13.50
CA SER A 59 -8.03 -11.97 -14.37
C SER A 59 -7.46 -13.27 -14.96
N ALA A 60 -8.23 -14.37 -14.97
CA ALA A 60 -7.75 -15.66 -15.49
C ALA A 60 -7.32 -15.60 -16.98
N GLY A 61 -7.91 -14.69 -17.76
CA GLY A 61 -7.57 -14.46 -19.17
C GLY A 61 -6.44 -13.45 -19.42
N PHE A 62 -5.79 -12.92 -18.38
CA PHE A 62 -4.79 -11.86 -18.53
C PHE A 62 -3.52 -12.39 -19.21
N ASP A 63 -3.03 -11.69 -20.25
CA ASP A 63 -1.75 -12.04 -20.87
C ASP A 63 -0.61 -11.22 -20.24
N ILE A 64 -0.06 -11.77 -19.15
CA ILE A 64 1.08 -11.20 -18.43
C ILE A 64 2.37 -11.14 -19.27
N THR A 65 2.43 -11.88 -20.38
CA THR A 65 3.60 -11.99 -21.26
C THR A 65 3.56 -11.01 -22.44
N ALA A 66 2.44 -10.30 -22.64
CA ALA A 66 2.31 -9.32 -23.71
C ALA A 66 3.41 -8.25 -23.61
N ALA A 67 4.01 -7.88 -24.74
CA ALA A 67 5.22 -7.03 -24.76
C ALA A 67 5.03 -5.65 -24.12
N ASN A 68 3.82 -5.09 -24.20
CA ASN A 68 3.44 -3.81 -23.57
C ASN A 68 3.06 -3.93 -22.08
N ILE A 69 2.93 -5.16 -21.56
CA ILE A 69 2.48 -5.47 -20.18
C ILE A 69 3.64 -5.99 -19.33
N ALA A 70 4.42 -6.93 -19.88
CA ALA A 70 5.47 -7.65 -19.17
C ALA A 70 6.48 -6.74 -18.45
N PRO A 71 6.94 -5.60 -19.01
CA PRO A 71 7.88 -4.72 -18.30
C PRO A 71 7.32 -4.15 -16.99
N ALA A 72 6.06 -3.73 -16.98
CA ALA A 72 5.41 -3.16 -15.81
C ALA A 72 5.14 -4.22 -14.73
N VAL A 73 4.72 -5.42 -15.15
CA VAL A 73 4.58 -6.56 -14.24
C VAL A 73 5.92 -6.92 -13.61
N ARG A 74 6.99 -6.98 -14.41
CA ARG A 74 8.34 -7.27 -13.90
C ARG A 74 8.79 -6.23 -12.88
N ALA A 75 8.58 -4.95 -13.16
CA ALA A 75 8.87 -3.87 -12.22
C ALA A 75 8.10 -4.04 -10.91
N TYR A 76 6.78 -4.29 -11.00
CA TYR A 76 5.93 -4.54 -9.84
C TYR A 76 6.41 -5.74 -8.99
N LEU A 77 6.81 -6.85 -9.62
CA LEU A 77 7.30 -8.03 -8.90
C LEU A 77 8.67 -7.78 -8.26
N LEU A 78 9.57 -7.05 -8.92
CA LEU A 78 10.87 -6.65 -8.35
C LEU A 78 10.68 -5.71 -7.14
N GLU A 79 9.77 -4.74 -7.23
CA GLU A 79 9.41 -3.86 -6.11
C GLU A 79 8.78 -4.65 -4.96
N SER A 80 7.91 -5.62 -5.27
CA SER A 80 7.29 -6.48 -4.27
C SER A 80 8.32 -7.36 -3.58
N ALA A 81 9.28 -7.92 -4.32
CA ALA A 81 10.40 -8.67 -3.77
C ALA A 81 11.26 -7.81 -2.83
N LYS A 82 11.58 -6.57 -3.22
CA LYS A 82 12.26 -5.62 -2.31
C LYS A 82 11.42 -5.34 -1.06
N ARG A 83 10.13 -5.04 -1.22
CA ARG A 83 9.26 -4.72 -0.08
C ARG A 83 9.10 -5.89 0.89
N LEU A 84 9.07 -7.13 0.40
CA LEU A 84 8.97 -8.34 1.22
C LEU A 84 10.14 -8.51 2.21
N THR A 85 11.27 -7.82 2.02
CA THR A 85 12.35 -7.85 3.02
C THR A 85 12.06 -6.94 4.23
N ASN A 86 11.07 -6.05 4.15
CA ASN A 86 10.65 -5.26 5.31
C ASN A 86 10.05 -6.19 6.38
N PRO A 87 10.17 -5.85 7.67
CA PRO A 87 9.53 -6.60 8.76
C PRO A 87 8.00 -6.67 8.62
N ARG A 88 7.41 -5.57 8.14
CA ARG A 88 5.98 -5.45 7.84
C ARG A 88 5.78 -4.94 6.40
N PRO A 89 5.81 -5.83 5.40
CA PRO A 89 5.76 -5.44 3.98
C PRO A 89 4.39 -4.92 3.54
N ASP A 90 3.36 -5.17 4.34
CA ASP A 90 1.97 -4.76 4.13
C ASP A 90 1.67 -3.33 4.62
N VAL A 91 2.57 -2.73 5.41
CA VAL A 91 2.36 -1.46 6.09
C VAL A 91 3.03 -0.30 5.35
N PHE A 92 2.29 0.79 5.22
CA PHE A 92 2.73 2.09 4.69
C PHE A 92 2.46 3.18 5.71
N VAL A 93 2.99 4.38 5.50
CA VAL A 93 2.70 5.54 6.36
C VAL A 93 2.02 6.63 5.53
N THR A 94 1.10 7.37 6.14
CA THR A 94 0.49 8.57 5.54
C THR A 94 1.35 9.82 5.82
N LEU A 95 1.10 10.94 5.15
CA LEU A 95 1.83 12.18 5.42
C LEU A 95 1.52 12.72 6.82
N GLY A 96 0.30 12.49 7.32
CA GLY A 96 -0.08 12.77 8.72
C GLY A 96 0.53 11.82 9.74
N GLY A 97 1.29 10.81 9.33
CA GLY A 97 2.00 9.90 10.24
C GLY A 97 1.20 8.69 10.72
N LEU A 98 0.11 8.31 10.03
CA LEU A 98 -0.63 7.08 10.33
C LEU A 98 0.06 5.86 9.69
N PRO A 99 0.52 4.86 10.46
CA PRO A 99 0.93 3.57 9.92
C PRO A 99 -0.31 2.73 9.55
N VAL A 100 -0.46 2.36 8.29
CA VAL A 100 -1.62 1.64 7.77
C VAL A 100 -1.26 0.41 6.95
N SER A 101 -1.87 -0.73 7.26
CA SER A 101 -1.81 -1.94 6.43
C SER A 101 -2.92 -1.96 5.39
N PHE A 102 -2.62 -2.51 4.21
CA PHE A 102 -3.59 -2.70 3.12
C PHE A 102 -3.85 -4.19 2.91
N THR A 103 -5.09 -4.62 3.15
CA THR A 103 -5.44 -6.06 3.16
C THR A 103 -6.76 -6.33 2.45
N ASN A 104 -7.02 -7.60 2.13
CA ASN A 104 -8.30 -8.09 1.62
C ASN A 104 -8.76 -7.41 0.32
N TRP A 105 -7.81 -6.99 -0.53
CA TRP A 105 -8.12 -6.43 -1.84
C TRP A 105 -8.65 -7.52 -2.78
N GLN A 106 -9.70 -7.19 -3.53
CA GLN A 106 -10.40 -8.09 -4.45
C GLN A 106 -10.13 -7.67 -5.89
N TRP A 107 -8.92 -7.95 -6.37
CA TRP A 107 -8.52 -7.60 -7.73
C TRP A 107 -9.18 -8.52 -8.77
N PRO A 108 -9.22 -8.12 -10.05
CA PRO A 108 -8.96 -6.80 -10.61
C PRO A 108 -10.07 -5.78 -10.30
N PHE A 109 -9.92 -4.56 -10.81
CA PHE A 109 -11.05 -3.65 -10.97
C PHE A 109 -12.16 -4.31 -11.80
N HIS A 110 -13.41 -4.10 -11.40
CA HIS A 110 -14.59 -4.60 -12.10
C HIS A 110 -15.62 -3.49 -12.27
N LEU A 111 -16.42 -3.55 -13.34
CA LEU A 111 -17.50 -2.59 -13.56
C LEU A 111 -18.52 -2.67 -12.42
N SER A 112 -18.99 -1.49 -11.99
CA SER A 112 -20.09 -1.40 -11.04
C SER A 112 -21.36 -2.01 -11.63
N VAL A 113 -22.02 -2.88 -10.86
CA VAL A 113 -23.33 -3.44 -11.22
C VAL A 113 -24.50 -2.52 -10.87
N SER A 114 -24.23 -1.38 -10.21
CA SER A 114 -25.26 -0.42 -9.78
C SER A 114 -25.62 0.62 -10.85
N GLY A 115 -25.22 0.40 -12.12
CA GLY A 115 -25.50 1.30 -13.24
C GLY A 115 -24.65 2.57 -13.30
N ALA A 116 -23.54 2.63 -12.55
CA ALA A 116 -22.59 3.75 -12.60
C ALA A 116 -21.45 3.46 -13.58
N ASP A 117 -21.00 4.48 -14.31
CA ASP A 117 -19.84 4.43 -15.23
C ASP A 117 -18.50 4.44 -14.47
N THR A 118 -18.34 3.48 -13.57
CA THR A 118 -17.17 3.35 -12.70
C THR A 118 -16.74 1.90 -12.58
N TYR A 119 -15.44 1.68 -12.69
CA TYR A 119 -14.77 0.49 -12.17
C TYR A 119 -14.58 0.63 -10.66
N VAL A 120 -14.76 -0.46 -9.93
CA VAL A 120 -14.56 -0.51 -8.49
C VAL A 120 -13.65 -1.68 -8.12
N VAL A 121 -12.90 -1.50 -7.04
CA VAL A 121 -12.16 -2.57 -6.38
C VAL A 121 -12.31 -2.37 -4.87
N HIS A 122 -12.56 -3.47 -4.17
CA HIS A 122 -12.78 -3.45 -2.73
C HIS A 122 -11.54 -3.90 -1.99
N GLY A 123 -11.29 -3.33 -0.83
CA GLY A 123 -10.20 -3.71 0.05
C GLY A 123 -10.41 -3.23 1.47
N GLY A 124 -9.34 -3.26 2.26
CA GLY A 124 -9.32 -2.76 3.63
C GLY A 124 -8.05 -1.96 3.91
N ALA A 125 -8.20 -0.98 4.80
CA ALA A 125 -7.10 -0.27 5.43
C ALA A 125 -7.20 -0.44 6.94
N THR A 126 -6.10 -0.71 7.61
CA THR A 126 -6.09 -0.89 9.06
C THR A 126 -4.95 -0.13 9.71
N LEU A 127 -5.20 0.48 10.87
CA LEU A 127 -4.17 1.13 11.67
C LEU A 127 -3.22 0.09 12.28
N GLU A 128 -1.92 0.37 12.20
CA GLU A 128 -0.85 -0.50 12.69
C GLU A 128 0.08 0.30 13.62
N ASP A 129 -0.42 0.74 14.77
CA ASP A 129 0.30 1.59 15.72
C ASP A 129 1.10 0.80 16.78
N GLY A 130 1.27 -0.51 16.59
CA GLY A 130 1.98 -1.40 17.53
C GLY A 130 1.18 -1.76 18.78
N LYS A 131 -0.04 -1.23 18.94
CA LYS A 131 -0.93 -1.62 20.04
C LYS A 131 -1.56 -2.99 19.77
N THR A 132 -1.96 -3.68 20.83
CA THR A 132 -2.47 -5.05 20.74
C THR A 132 -3.93 -5.09 20.26
N ALA A 133 -4.42 -6.28 19.87
CA ALA A 133 -5.84 -6.44 19.50
C ALA A 133 -6.83 -6.06 20.62
N ALA A 134 -6.38 -6.04 21.89
CA ALA A 134 -7.17 -5.55 23.02
C ALA A 134 -7.38 -4.02 22.98
N ASP A 135 -6.49 -3.28 22.31
CA ASP A 135 -6.41 -1.83 22.31
C ASP A 135 -7.30 -1.16 21.25
N GLN A 136 -8.25 -1.91 20.68
CA GLN A 136 -9.21 -1.46 19.65
C GLN A 136 -8.55 -1.27 18.26
N TYR A 137 -8.53 -2.35 17.48
CA TYR A 137 -8.03 -2.35 16.10
C TYR A 137 -8.93 -1.49 15.19
N LEU A 138 -8.44 -0.29 14.80
CA LEU A 138 -9.18 0.65 13.95
C LEU A 138 -8.95 0.36 12.47
N LYS A 139 -10.04 0.17 11.71
CA LYS A 139 -9.99 -0.21 10.29
C LYS A 139 -11.06 0.49 9.46
N ALA A 140 -10.91 0.44 8.15
CA ALA A 140 -11.90 0.89 7.18
C ALA A 140 -12.04 -0.15 6.07
N LYS A 141 -13.29 -0.40 5.66
CA LYS A 141 -13.57 -1.09 4.39
C LYS A 141 -13.53 -0.06 3.26
N VAL A 142 -12.77 -0.34 2.22
CA VAL A 142 -12.53 0.58 1.11
C VAL A 142 -13.26 0.11 -0.14
N SER A 143 -13.85 1.07 -0.86
CA SER A 143 -14.32 0.92 -2.23
C SER A 143 -13.62 1.96 -3.10
N ALA A 144 -12.50 1.57 -3.71
CA ALA A 144 -11.78 2.45 -4.62
C ALA A 144 -12.54 2.50 -5.96
N SER A 145 -12.92 3.69 -6.40
CA SER A 145 -13.72 3.89 -7.61
C SER A 145 -12.93 4.66 -8.66
N MET A 146 -12.83 4.08 -9.86
CA MET A 146 -12.20 4.65 -11.04
C MET A 146 -13.26 4.90 -12.11
N THR A 147 -13.40 6.14 -12.58
CA THR A 147 -14.31 6.45 -13.71
C THR A 147 -13.85 5.77 -14.99
N VAL A 148 -14.76 5.41 -15.90
CA VAL A 148 -14.41 4.80 -17.20
C VAL A 148 -13.40 5.64 -17.99
N THR A 149 -13.54 6.97 -18.02
CA THR A 149 -12.56 7.87 -18.67
C THR A 149 -11.16 7.78 -18.06
N PHE A 150 -11.08 7.52 -16.76
CA PHE A 150 -9.79 7.35 -16.09
C PHE A 150 -9.18 5.96 -16.38
N ALA A 151 -10.01 4.94 -16.62
CA ALA A 151 -9.53 3.63 -17.02
C ALA A 151 -8.76 3.67 -18.36
N GLU A 152 -9.04 4.63 -19.24
CA GLU A 152 -8.34 4.81 -20.52
C GLU A 152 -6.86 5.19 -20.36
N VAL A 153 -6.47 5.78 -19.23
CA VAL A 153 -5.06 6.16 -18.96
C VAL A 153 -4.31 5.13 -18.11
N VAL A 154 -5.01 4.11 -17.60
CA VAL A 154 -4.40 3.01 -16.85
C VAL A 154 -4.15 1.86 -17.82
N ALA A 155 -2.92 1.33 -17.84
CA ALA A 155 -2.51 0.32 -18.82
C ALA A 155 -3.34 -0.98 -18.74
N ALA A 156 -3.79 -1.37 -17.54
CA ALA A 156 -4.74 -2.45 -17.34
C ALA A 156 -5.46 -2.30 -15.98
N PRO A 157 -6.71 -2.76 -15.84
CA PRO A 157 -7.44 -2.77 -14.56
C PRO A 157 -6.93 -3.83 -13.54
N GLU A 158 -5.70 -4.32 -13.71
CA GLU A 158 -5.11 -5.42 -12.95
C GLU A 158 -4.25 -4.90 -11.78
N GLN A 159 -4.04 -5.75 -10.76
CA GLN A 159 -3.30 -5.39 -9.54
C GLN A 159 -1.95 -4.71 -9.80
N PRO A 160 -1.05 -5.22 -10.69
CA PRO A 160 0.27 -4.62 -10.89
C PRO A 160 0.24 -3.17 -11.38
N PHE A 161 -0.86 -2.76 -11.99
CA PHE A 161 -1.05 -1.44 -12.58
C PHE A 161 -1.87 -0.51 -11.68
N ALA A 162 -2.63 -1.08 -10.75
CA ALA A 162 -3.59 -0.36 -9.93
C ALA A 162 -3.17 -0.18 -8.47
N GLU A 163 -2.51 -1.17 -7.87
CA GLU A 163 -2.24 -1.23 -6.44
C GLU A 163 -1.56 0.04 -5.90
N GLY A 164 -0.48 0.48 -6.57
CA GLY A 164 0.31 1.61 -6.09
C GLY A 164 -0.49 2.90 -5.98
N PHE A 165 -1.26 3.25 -7.03
CA PHE A 165 -2.05 4.48 -7.00
C PHE A 165 -3.27 4.37 -6.09
N ILE A 166 -3.85 3.18 -5.90
CA ILE A 166 -4.96 3.01 -4.97
C ILE A 166 -4.50 3.16 -3.53
N TYR A 167 -3.39 2.53 -3.15
CA TYR A 167 -2.85 2.66 -1.80
C TYR A 167 -2.55 4.13 -1.50
N ASN A 168 -1.95 4.84 -2.47
CA ASN A 168 -1.72 6.28 -2.38
C ASN A 168 -3.00 7.11 -2.29
N ALA A 169 -4.05 6.74 -3.03
CA ALA A 169 -5.36 7.40 -2.93
C ALA A 169 -5.96 7.21 -1.53
N VAL A 170 -5.88 6.00 -0.95
CA VAL A 170 -6.36 5.75 0.42
C VAL A 170 -5.59 6.60 1.43
N ARG A 171 -4.25 6.59 1.35
CA ARG A 171 -3.40 7.44 2.21
C ARG A 171 -3.77 8.91 2.11
N LYS A 172 -4.00 9.40 0.89
CA LYS A 172 -4.38 10.78 0.63
C LYS A 172 -5.73 11.15 1.25
N ILE A 173 -6.73 10.28 1.11
CA ILE A 173 -8.07 10.50 1.65
C ILE A 173 -8.07 10.48 3.19
N LEU A 174 -7.23 9.63 3.81
CA LEU A 174 -6.98 9.67 5.25
C LEU A 174 -6.37 11.02 5.67
N ASP A 175 -5.32 11.48 4.98
CA ASP A 175 -4.70 12.79 5.24
C ASP A 175 -5.61 13.99 4.92
N GLN A 176 -6.77 13.76 4.30
CA GLN A 176 -7.80 14.78 4.05
C GLN A 176 -8.98 14.69 5.05
N GLY A 177 -8.94 13.75 6.00
CA GLY A 177 -10.03 13.52 6.95
C GLY A 177 -11.31 13.02 6.27
N GLN A 178 -11.18 12.45 5.07
CA GLN A 178 -12.30 12.01 4.22
C GLN A 178 -12.58 10.50 4.35
N MET A 179 -11.83 9.80 5.20
CA MET A 179 -12.07 8.42 5.58
C MET A 179 -11.85 8.27 7.08
N GLU A 180 -12.73 7.55 7.75
CA GLU A 180 -12.63 7.24 9.18
C GLU A 180 -12.16 5.80 9.40
N LEU A 181 -11.29 5.59 10.38
CA LEU A 181 -10.93 4.26 10.87
C LEU A 181 -11.76 3.92 12.12
N THR A 182 -12.52 2.82 12.09
CA THR A 182 -13.46 2.40 13.14
C THR A 182 -13.21 0.96 13.58
N LYS A 183 -13.68 0.57 14.78
CA LYS A 183 -13.49 -0.81 15.30
C LYS A 183 -14.10 -1.89 14.41
N SER A 184 -15.29 -1.63 13.86
CA SER A 184 -16.03 -2.59 13.03
C SER A 184 -15.61 -2.54 11.56
N GLY A 185 -14.90 -1.48 11.15
CA GLY A 185 -14.65 -1.16 9.75
C GLY A 185 -15.81 -0.46 9.04
N GLY A 186 -16.97 -0.33 9.70
CA GLY A 186 -18.15 0.34 9.18
C GLY A 186 -18.66 -0.21 7.83
N ASN A 187 -19.37 0.67 7.13
CA ASN A 187 -19.73 0.51 5.72
C ASN A 187 -18.51 0.80 4.82
N ARG A 188 -18.56 0.30 3.59
CA ARG A 188 -17.51 0.61 2.60
C ARG A 188 -17.47 2.12 2.34
N GLN A 189 -16.30 2.71 2.54
CA GLN A 189 -16.04 4.11 2.28
C GLN A 189 -15.46 4.27 0.88
N VAL A 190 -15.95 5.26 0.13
CA VAL A 190 -15.55 5.49 -1.25
C VAL A 190 -14.20 6.20 -1.29
N VAL A 191 -13.27 5.66 -2.08
CA VAL A 191 -11.99 6.30 -2.38
C VAL A 191 -11.97 6.67 -3.85
N PRO A 192 -12.19 7.95 -4.20
CA PRO A 192 -12.26 8.37 -5.59
C PRO A 192 -10.86 8.39 -6.21
N VAL A 193 -10.61 7.50 -7.17
CA VAL A 193 -9.43 7.56 -8.04
C VAL A 193 -9.83 8.27 -9.33
N THR A 194 -9.50 9.56 -9.40
CA THR A 194 -9.92 10.42 -10.50
C THR A 194 -8.73 11.04 -11.20
N THR A 195 -8.99 11.65 -12.35
CA THR A 195 -8.01 12.47 -13.08
C THR A 195 -7.39 13.58 -12.23
N ARG A 196 -7.99 13.97 -11.09
CA ARG A 196 -7.38 14.93 -10.15
C ARG A 196 -6.05 14.46 -9.58
N TYR A 197 -5.83 13.14 -9.51
CA TYR A 197 -4.56 12.57 -9.07
C TYR A 197 -3.63 12.24 -10.23
N TYR A 198 -3.95 12.64 -11.47
CA TYR A 198 -3.15 12.32 -12.65
C TYR A 198 -2.89 13.55 -13.51
N SER A 199 -1.62 13.84 -13.74
CA SER A 199 -1.20 14.89 -14.66
C SER A 199 -1.01 14.32 -16.05
N ALA A 200 -2.00 14.50 -16.93
CA ALA A 200 -1.89 14.08 -18.34
C ALA A 200 -0.69 14.74 -19.05
N LYS A 201 -0.33 15.98 -18.68
CA LYS A 201 0.84 16.69 -19.22
C LYS A 201 2.16 16.00 -18.84
N GLN A 202 2.25 15.43 -17.63
CA GLN A 202 3.46 14.79 -17.14
C GLN A 202 3.41 13.26 -17.24
N GLY A 203 2.27 12.69 -17.63
CA GLY A 203 2.05 11.25 -17.70
C GLY A 203 2.16 10.53 -16.35
N LYS A 204 1.93 11.21 -15.22
CA LYS A 204 2.17 10.65 -13.87
C LYS A 204 1.09 10.99 -12.86
N PHE A 205 0.99 10.16 -11.83
CA PHE A 205 0.16 10.43 -10.66
C PHE A 205 0.80 11.48 -9.73
N ILE A 206 -0.05 12.33 -9.13
CA ILE A 206 0.33 13.35 -8.15
C ILE A 206 -0.72 13.32 -7.03
N PHE A 207 -0.29 12.97 -5.81
CA PHE A 207 -1.18 12.89 -4.64
C PHE A 207 -0.99 14.06 -3.68
N ASN A 208 0.27 14.40 -3.40
CA ASN A 208 0.65 15.52 -2.55
C ASN A 208 1.66 16.39 -3.27
N ASP A 209 1.69 17.68 -2.93
CA ASP A 209 2.81 18.55 -3.27
C ASP A 209 3.61 18.77 -1.99
N THR A 210 4.81 18.20 -1.92
CA THR A 210 5.60 18.16 -0.67
C THR A 210 6.86 18.99 -0.78
N THR A 211 7.16 19.72 0.30
CA THR A 211 8.43 20.40 0.50
C THR A 211 9.53 19.41 0.89
N ALA A 212 10.79 19.83 0.82
CA ALA A 212 11.92 18.99 1.27
C ALA A 212 11.78 18.57 2.74
N GLN A 213 11.33 19.48 3.61
CA GLN A 213 11.11 19.18 5.03
C GLN A 213 10.04 18.10 5.22
N GLN A 214 8.88 18.24 4.57
CA GLN A 214 7.81 17.24 4.65
C GLN A 214 8.25 15.85 4.19
N ARG A 215 9.17 15.76 3.21
CA ARG A 215 9.74 14.48 2.77
C ARG A 215 10.70 13.89 3.80
N ALA A 216 11.48 14.73 4.48
CA ALA A 216 12.33 14.31 5.58
C ALA A 216 11.48 13.80 6.76
N ASP A 217 10.47 14.57 7.18
CA ASP A 217 9.54 14.20 8.25
C ASP A 217 8.80 12.90 7.93
N TYR A 218 8.35 12.73 6.68
CA TYR A 218 7.76 11.48 6.21
C TYR A 218 8.71 10.30 6.35
N LEU A 219 9.97 10.44 5.91
CA LEU A 219 10.96 9.35 6.00
C LEU A 219 11.26 8.99 7.45
N LEU A 220 11.37 9.98 8.33
CA LEU A 220 11.55 9.76 9.76
C LEU A 220 10.35 9.04 10.38
N SER A 221 9.13 9.48 10.09
CA SER A 221 7.89 8.81 10.52
C SER A 221 7.80 7.37 10.01
N LYS A 222 8.13 7.15 8.72
CA LYS A 222 8.21 5.82 8.13
C LYS A 222 9.18 4.92 8.88
N ILE A 223 10.39 5.38 9.15
CA ILE A 223 11.42 4.58 9.82
C ILE A 223 11.06 4.35 11.29
N TYR A 224 10.55 5.38 11.98
CA TYR A 224 10.07 5.27 13.34
C TYR A 224 9.00 4.17 13.47
N TRP A 225 7.95 4.21 12.65
CA TRP A 225 6.87 3.22 12.72
C TRP A 225 7.30 1.84 12.22
N LEU A 226 7.84 1.74 11.00
CA LEU A 226 8.02 0.45 10.33
C LEU A 226 9.30 -0.27 10.76
N SER A 227 10.38 0.46 11.05
CA SER A 227 11.60 -0.13 11.63
C SER A 227 11.49 -0.18 13.15
N GLY A 228 11.19 0.94 13.80
CA GLY A 228 11.21 1.04 15.26
C GLY A 228 10.09 0.25 15.94
N VAL A 229 8.87 0.78 15.86
CA VAL A 229 7.71 0.26 16.60
C VAL A 229 7.28 -1.13 16.11
N LEU A 230 7.06 -1.28 14.79
CA LEU A 230 6.54 -2.50 14.21
C LEU A 230 7.63 -3.51 13.82
N GLY A 231 8.85 -3.02 13.58
CA GLY A 231 9.96 -3.81 13.06
C GLY A 231 11.01 -4.21 14.09
N GLY A 232 10.91 -3.75 15.34
CA GLY A 232 11.89 -4.07 16.38
C GLY A 232 13.32 -3.63 16.05
N GLY A 233 13.49 -2.54 15.30
CA GLY A 233 14.76 -2.01 14.82
C GLY A 233 15.25 -2.59 13.48
N ALA A 234 14.54 -3.57 12.90
CA ALA A 234 14.97 -4.17 11.64
C ALA A 234 14.85 -3.20 10.44
N PRO A 235 15.79 -3.24 9.48
CA PRO A 235 15.84 -2.26 8.40
C PRO A 235 14.59 -2.27 7.50
N VAL A 236 14.20 -1.09 7.01
CA VAL A 236 13.07 -0.89 6.10
C VAL A 236 13.50 -0.21 4.81
N TRP A 237 12.88 -0.61 3.70
CA TRP A 237 13.19 -0.07 2.38
C TRP A 237 12.77 1.40 2.30
N ILE A 238 13.71 2.31 2.06
CA ILE A 238 13.45 3.76 2.03
C ILE A 238 13.11 4.29 0.64
N ALA A 239 13.45 3.55 -0.41
CA ALA A 239 13.33 3.97 -1.80
C ALA A 239 12.11 3.33 -2.52
N ASP A 240 10.98 3.20 -1.83
CA ASP A 240 9.75 2.62 -2.38
C ASP A 240 9.11 3.57 -3.42
N PRO A 241 8.92 3.14 -4.69
CA PRO A 241 8.27 3.95 -5.72
C PRO A 241 6.85 4.41 -5.35
N ARG A 242 6.12 3.66 -4.51
CA ARG A 242 4.79 4.08 -4.01
C ARG A 242 4.91 5.32 -3.14
N ASP A 243 5.95 5.41 -2.32
CA ASP A 243 6.21 6.58 -1.47
C ASP A 243 6.71 7.77 -2.28
N ALA A 244 7.60 7.52 -3.25
CA ALA A 244 8.06 8.57 -4.17
C ALA A 244 6.87 9.19 -4.93
N GLN A 245 5.96 8.35 -5.45
CA GLN A 245 4.72 8.80 -6.10
C GLN A 245 3.81 9.54 -5.11
N TYR A 246 3.65 9.04 -3.89
CA TYR A 246 2.80 9.63 -2.86
C TYR A 246 3.23 11.05 -2.49
N LEU A 247 4.54 11.27 -2.41
CA LEU A 247 5.17 12.53 -2.03
C LEU A 247 5.45 13.45 -3.23
N ASN A 248 5.14 13.02 -4.45
CA ASN A 248 5.50 13.72 -5.69
C ASN A 248 7.00 14.05 -5.77
N THR A 249 7.84 13.04 -5.55
CA THR A 249 9.30 13.11 -5.63
C THR A 249 9.86 11.91 -6.41
N THR A 250 11.19 11.72 -6.41
CA THR A 250 11.84 10.54 -6.99
C THR A 250 12.49 9.68 -5.91
N VAL A 251 12.76 8.42 -6.23
CA VAL A 251 13.44 7.49 -5.32
C VAL A 251 14.86 7.94 -4.99
N GLU A 252 15.55 8.59 -5.93
CA GLU A 252 16.87 9.17 -5.73
C GLU A 252 16.83 10.31 -4.71
N GLU A 253 15.80 11.14 -4.77
CA GLU A 253 15.65 12.26 -3.83
C GLU A 253 15.30 11.76 -2.41
N LEU A 254 14.53 10.67 -2.30
CA LEU A 254 14.31 10.01 -1.01
C LEU A 254 15.62 9.46 -0.43
N LYS A 255 16.48 8.85 -1.26
CA LYS A 255 17.80 8.37 -0.82
C LYS A 255 18.70 9.51 -0.34
N LYS A 256 18.78 10.62 -1.06
CA LYS A 256 19.54 11.80 -0.61
C LYS A 256 19.03 12.36 0.71
N THR A 257 17.70 12.43 0.86
CA THR A 257 17.07 12.88 2.10
C THR A 257 17.47 11.96 3.25
N ALA A 258 17.41 10.65 3.04
CA ALA A 258 17.82 9.67 4.04
C ALA A 258 19.33 9.74 4.35
N GLU A 259 20.19 10.01 3.37
CA GLU A 259 21.63 10.22 3.57
C GLU A 259 21.91 11.45 4.45
N SER A 260 21.22 12.57 4.23
CA SER A 260 21.32 13.75 5.10
C SER A 260 20.95 13.42 6.54
N LEU A 261 19.80 12.77 6.73
CA LEU A 261 19.31 12.35 8.06
C LEU A 261 20.25 11.34 8.74
N ALA A 262 20.91 10.48 7.97
CA ALA A 262 21.92 9.55 8.49
C ALA A 262 23.17 10.29 8.97
N GLY A 263 23.60 11.33 8.25
CA GLY A 263 24.72 12.19 8.64
C GLY A 263 24.49 12.91 9.98
N GLU A 264 23.24 13.15 10.34
CA GLU A 264 22.80 13.71 11.62
C GLU A 264 22.65 12.64 12.74
N GLY A 265 22.81 11.35 12.41
CA GLY A 265 22.69 10.24 13.37
C GLY A 265 21.24 9.85 13.71
N ILE A 266 20.25 10.45 13.06
CA ILE A 266 18.82 10.21 13.32
C ILE A 266 18.37 8.85 12.79
N LEU A 267 19.01 8.33 11.76
CA LEU A 267 18.75 6.98 11.23
C LEU A 267 20.05 6.27 10.89
N LYS A 268 19.99 4.95 10.72
CA LYS A 268 21.13 4.14 10.27
C LYS A 268 20.86 3.56 8.89
N LEU A 269 21.64 3.97 7.90
CA LEU A 269 21.58 3.38 6.55
C LEU A 269 22.34 2.06 6.47
N ASP A 270 21.85 1.17 5.62
CA ASP A 270 22.63 0.02 5.18
C ASP A 270 23.76 0.45 4.22
N PRO A 271 24.79 -0.39 3.99
CA PRO A 271 25.92 -0.03 3.13
C PRO A 271 25.55 0.31 1.68
N LYS A 272 24.37 -0.11 1.21
CA LYS A 272 23.89 0.15 -0.16
C LYS A 272 22.93 1.34 -0.24
N PHE A 273 22.61 2.01 0.88
CA PHE A 273 21.72 3.17 0.93
C PHE A 273 20.33 2.84 0.34
N GLU A 274 19.88 1.60 0.54
CA GLU A 274 18.57 1.10 0.13
C GLU A 274 17.62 0.95 1.32
N TYR A 275 18.16 0.63 2.50
CA TYR A 275 17.41 0.38 3.72
C TYR A 275 17.89 1.27 4.85
N ALA A 276 16.98 1.59 5.77
CA ALA A 276 17.28 2.32 6.99
C ALA A 276 16.69 1.61 8.21
N SER A 277 17.41 1.65 9.32
CA SER A 277 16.92 1.26 10.64
C SER A 277 16.78 2.49 11.54
N SER A 278 15.80 2.43 12.44
CA SER A 278 15.63 3.37 13.55
C SER A 278 16.85 3.34 14.48
N THR A 279 17.24 4.51 15.00
CA THR A 279 18.29 4.65 16.02
C THR A 279 17.68 5.09 17.35
N GLU A 280 18.46 5.00 18.43
CA GLU A 280 18.04 5.51 19.75
C GLU A 280 17.61 6.99 19.70
N PRO A 281 18.34 7.92 19.02
CA PRO A 281 17.87 9.29 18.81
C PRO A 281 16.46 9.39 18.24
N LEU A 282 16.16 8.68 17.14
CA LEU A 282 14.82 8.72 16.55
C LEU A 282 13.75 8.16 17.51
N MET A 283 14.07 7.06 18.20
CA MET A 283 13.15 6.45 19.16
C MET A 283 12.90 7.33 20.39
N ALA A 284 13.80 8.25 20.73
CA ALA A 284 13.60 9.22 21.80
C ALA A 284 12.45 10.21 21.51
N HIS A 285 12.04 10.36 20.25
CA HIS A 285 10.89 11.18 19.84
C HIS A 285 9.54 10.44 19.93
N HIS A 286 9.46 9.31 20.65
CA HIS A 286 8.23 8.51 20.78
C HIS A 286 6.98 9.35 21.12
N ALA A 287 7.06 10.25 22.10
CA ALA A 287 5.93 11.08 22.52
C ALA A 287 5.44 12.03 21.41
N GLU A 288 6.34 12.52 20.55
CA GLU A 288 6.02 13.37 19.41
C GLU A 288 5.28 12.56 18.33
N TYR A 289 5.74 11.35 18.00
CA TYR A 289 5.07 10.50 17.02
C TYR A 289 3.72 9.97 17.49
N GLU A 290 3.55 9.66 18.78
CA GLU A 290 2.24 9.33 19.34
C GLU A 290 1.28 10.54 19.30
N HIS A 291 1.80 11.75 19.52
CA HIS A 291 0.98 12.96 19.38
C HIS A 291 0.54 13.17 17.93
N HIS A 292 1.46 13.07 16.96
CA HIS A 292 1.13 13.16 15.54
C HIS A 292 0.12 12.10 15.10
N LEU A 293 0.28 10.85 15.57
CA LEU A 293 -0.68 9.77 15.35
C LEU A 293 -2.08 10.16 15.86
N GLN A 294 -2.15 10.67 17.09
CA GLN A 294 -3.41 11.05 17.72
C GLN A 294 -4.07 12.22 16.99
N ASP A 295 -3.30 13.26 16.61
CA ASP A 295 -3.78 14.39 15.83
C ASP A 295 -4.35 13.94 14.47
N ALA A 296 -3.64 13.06 13.77
CA ALA A 296 -4.10 12.53 12.49
C ALA A 296 -5.36 11.67 12.65
N LEU A 297 -5.45 10.86 13.73
CA LEU A 297 -6.66 10.11 14.03
C LEU A 297 -7.83 11.04 14.36
N ASP A 298 -7.62 12.10 15.12
CA ASP A 298 -8.68 13.06 15.45
C ASP A 298 -9.12 13.85 14.22
N PHE A 299 -8.21 14.16 13.30
CA PHE A 299 -8.54 14.78 12.03
C PHE A 299 -9.43 13.89 11.14
N THR A 300 -9.25 12.56 11.20
CA THR A 300 -10.12 11.61 10.47
C THR A 300 -11.48 11.37 11.12
N ARG A 301 -11.72 11.88 12.33
CA ARG A 301 -12.99 11.71 13.05
C ARG A 301 -13.98 12.80 12.63
N PRO A 302 -15.18 12.44 12.12
CA PRO A 302 -16.26 13.40 11.97
C PRO A 302 -16.66 13.92 13.35
N THR A 303 -16.56 15.24 13.58
CA THR A 303 -16.93 15.86 14.86
C THR A 303 -18.42 15.79 15.20
N PHE A 304 -19.26 15.27 14.30
CA PHE A 304 -20.71 15.37 14.39
C PHE A 304 -21.40 14.14 15.03
N ASN A 305 -20.71 13.05 15.39
CA ASN A 305 -21.44 11.83 15.81
C ASN A 305 -20.72 10.87 16.77
N GLU A 306 -20.37 11.34 17.97
CA GLU A 306 -19.77 10.49 19.02
C GLU A 306 -20.71 9.38 19.51
N GLU A 307 -22.02 9.58 19.49
CA GLU A 307 -23.03 8.61 19.96
C GLU A 307 -23.12 7.36 19.07
N MET A 308 -23.01 7.51 17.74
CA MET A 308 -22.97 6.36 16.81
C MET A 308 -21.74 5.49 17.01
N ARG A 309 -20.62 6.07 17.48
CA ARG A 309 -19.34 5.38 17.67
C ARG A 309 -19.32 4.48 18.90
N ALA A 310 -20.09 4.79 19.93
CA ALA A 310 -20.23 3.95 21.12
C ALA A 310 -21.11 2.70 20.88
N GLY A 311 -21.70 2.56 19.69
CA GLY A 311 -22.62 1.47 19.36
C GLY A 311 -23.96 1.58 20.08
N HIS A 312 -24.31 2.77 20.59
CA HIS A 312 -25.56 3.02 21.31
C HIS A 312 -26.76 3.28 20.39
N THR A 313 -26.50 3.50 19.11
CA THR A 313 -27.54 3.65 18.08
C THR A 313 -27.27 2.64 16.96
N ASN A 314 -28.17 1.67 16.83
CA ASN A 314 -28.25 0.82 15.63
C ASN A 314 -28.87 1.65 14.49
N MET A 315 -28.33 1.51 13.28
CA MET A 315 -29.07 1.83 12.05
C MET A 315 -30.10 0.74 11.77
#